data_AF-A0AAV6UJN5-F1
#
_entry.id   AF-A0AAV6UJN5-F1
#
_cell.length_a   1.000
_cell.length_b   1.000
_cell.length_c   1.000
_cell.angle_alpha   90.00
_cell.angle_beta   90.00
_cell.angle_gamma   90.00
#
_symmetry.space_group_name_H-M   'P 1'
#
loop_
_entity.id
_entity.type
_entity.pdbx_description
1 polymer ?
#
loop_
_entity_poly.entity_id
_entity_poly.type
_entity_poly.pdbx_seq_one_letter_code
_entity_poly.pdbx_strand_id
1 'polypeptide(L)' 'MASTTKRKIHQYSEAALEEALHEIRQGLSTIRAASRKFGVPRGTLQDRIHGRVSEGPQKMGPDAVLTLAEEKSWSSGSKT' A
#
# COMPACT_ATOMS: atom_id res chain seq x y z
N MET A 1 17.69 19.61 -12.96
CA MET A 1 16.34 19.76 -12.36
C MET A 1 15.76 18.36 -12.18
N ALA A 2 15.60 17.89 -10.94
CA ALA A 2 15.04 16.56 -10.67
C ALA A 2 13.51 16.62 -10.80
N SER A 3 12.98 16.03 -11.88
CA SER A 3 11.55 15.81 -12.06
C SER A 3 11.05 14.87 -10.96
N THR A 4 10.42 15.43 -9.93
CA THR A 4 9.92 14.64 -8.79
C THR A 4 8.47 14.23 -9.08
N THR A 5 8.26 13.39 -10.10
CA THR A 5 6.92 12.87 -10.42
C THR A 5 6.49 11.93 -9.30
N LYS A 6 5.48 12.30 -8.51
CA LYS A 6 4.87 11.41 -7.50
C LYS A 6 4.43 10.12 -8.19
N ARG A 7 4.96 8.98 -7.72
CA ARG A 7 4.59 7.65 -8.24
C ARG A 7 3.10 7.42 -7.98
N LYS A 8 2.32 7.16 -9.03
CA LYS A 8 0.91 6.79 -8.89
C LYS A 8 0.82 5.46 -8.14
N ILE A 9 0.20 5.49 -6.97
CA ILE A 9 -0.06 4.28 -6.18
C ILE A 9 -1.07 3.45 -6.98
N HIS A 10 -0.69 2.22 -7.32
CA HIS A 10 -1.60 1.30 -7.98
C HIS A 10 -2.62 0.83 -6.96
N GLN A 11 -3.90 1.06 -7.23
CA GLN A 11 -4.99 0.54 -6.41
C GLN A 11 -5.31 -0.87 -6.89
N TYR A 12 -5.09 -1.86 -6.03
CA TYR A 12 -5.50 -3.25 -6.21
C TYR A 12 -6.30 -3.66 -4.97
N SER A 13 -7.30 -4.54 -5.14
CA SER A 13 -8.07 -5.05 -4.00
C SER A 13 -7.28 -6.11 -3.24
N GLU A 14 -7.59 -6.25 -1.95
CA GLU A 14 -6.99 -7.27 -1.09
C GLU A 14 -7.35 -8.68 -1.58
N ALA A 15 -8.60 -8.90 -1.98
CA ALA A 15 -9.07 -10.17 -2.54
C ALA A 15 -8.28 -10.59 -3.79
N ALA A 16 -8.04 -9.66 -4.74
CA ALA A 16 -7.26 -9.96 -5.94
C ALA A 16 -5.80 -10.32 -5.63
N LEU A 17 -5.26 -9.76 -4.56
CA LEU A 17 -3.91 -10.06 -4.10
C LEU A 17 -3.83 -11.45 -3.44
N GLU A 18 -4.80 -11.82 -2.60
CA GLU A 18 -4.86 -13.14 -1.98
C GLU A 18 -5.03 -14.25 -3.03
N GLU A 19 -5.95 -14.08 -3.98
CA GLU A 19 -6.15 -15.04 -5.08
C GLU A 19 -4.88 -15.19 -5.93
N ALA A 20 -4.21 -14.08 -6.25
CA ALA A 20 -2.96 -14.11 -7.00
C ALA A 20 -1.85 -14.87 -6.26
N LEU A 21 -1.70 -14.65 -4.96
CA LEU A 21 -0.70 -15.35 -4.15
C LEU A 21 -1.05 -16.84 -4.02
N HIS A 22 -2.33 -17.17 -3.87
CA HIS A 22 -2.78 -18.55 -3.81
C HIS A 22 -2.43 -19.30 -5.10
N GLU A 23 -2.77 -18.76 -6.28
CA GLU A 23 -2.44 -19.42 -7.56
C GLU A 23 -0.93 -19.62 -7.76
N ILE A 24 -0.12 -18.65 -7.35
CA ILE A 24 1.34 -18.73 -7.50
C ILE A 24 1.92 -19.80 -6.56
N ARG A 25 1.42 -19.89 -5.33
CA ARG A 25 1.83 -20.91 -4.34
C ARG A 25 1.44 -22.33 -4.78
N GLN A 26 0.27 -22.47 -5.39
CA GLN A 26 -0.19 -23.74 -5.97
C GLN A 26 0.56 -24.11 -7.26
N GLY A 27 1.40 -23.21 -7.80
CA GLY A 27 2.12 -23.43 -9.06
C GLY A 27 1.23 -23.38 -10.30
N LEU A 28 -0.02 -22.91 -10.19
CA LEU A 28 -0.98 -22.82 -11.29
C LEU A 28 -0.61 -21.70 -12.28
N SER A 29 -0.05 -20.62 -11.76
CA SER A 29 0.23 -19.40 -12.51
C SER A 29 1.63 -18.87 -12.20
N THR A 30 2.35 -18.40 -13.23
CA THR A 30 3.57 -17.62 -13.02
C THR A 30 3.25 -16.22 -12.50
N ILE A 31 4.20 -15.58 -11.81
CA ILE A 31 4.05 -14.20 -11.29
C ILE A 31 3.57 -13.22 -12.37
N ARG A 32 4.08 -13.37 -13.61
CA ARG A 32 3.70 -12.52 -14.74
C ARG A 32 2.28 -12.79 -15.22
N ALA A 33 1.84 -14.05 -15.22
CA ALA A 33 0.48 -14.42 -15.60
C ALA A 33 -0.54 -13.93 -14.56
N ALA A 34 -0.28 -14.20 -13.28
CA ALA A 34 -1.12 -13.74 -12.17
C ALA A 34 -1.26 -12.21 -12.14
N SER A 35 -0.17 -11.47 -12.37
CA SER A 35 -0.20 -10.00 -12.45
C SER A 35 -1.17 -9.48 -13.52
N ARG A 36 -1.21 -10.13 -14.70
CA ARG A 36 -2.14 -9.75 -15.78
C ARG A 36 -3.57 -10.18 -15.50
N LYS A 37 -3.75 -11.30 -14.80
CA LYS A 37 -5.07 -11.88 -14.50
C LYS A 37 -5.79 -11.12 -13.39
N PHE A 38 -5.08 -10.78 -12.31
CA PHE A 38 -5.65 -10.14 -11.12
C PHE A 38 -5.39 -8.63 -11.05
N GLY A 39 -4.61 -8.07 -11.99
CA GLY A 39 -4.30 -6.63 -12.01
C GLY A 39 -3.33 -6.17 -10.91
N VAL A 40 -2.73 -7.10 -10.17
CA VAL A 40 -1.77 -6.80 -9.10
C VAL A 40 -0.38 -6.58 -9.71
N PRO A 41 0.37 -5.53 -9.34
CA PRO A 41 1.70 -5.31 -9.88
C PRO A 41 2.67 -6.46 -9.58
N ARG A 42 3.49 -6.83 -10.58
CA ARG A 42 4.56 -7.84 -10.44
C ARG A 42 5.44 -7.62 -9.21
N GLY A 43 5.87 -6.37 -8.98
CA GLY A 43 6.76 -6.03 -7.86
C GLY A 43 6.13 -6.39 -6.52
N THR A 44 4.84 -6.06 -6.35
CA THR A 44 4.05 -6.39 -5.17
C THR A 44 4.00 -7.89 -4.92
N LEU A 45 3.75 -8.69 -5.96
CA LEU A 45 3.73 -10.15 -5.85
C LEU A 45 5.12 -10.70 -5.51
N GLN A 46 6.18 -10.19 -6.16
CA GLN A 46 7.55 -10.61 -5.85
C GLN A 46 7.93 -10.30 -4.41
N ASP A 47 7.64 -9.11 -3.90
CA ASP A 47 8.04 -8.72 -2.55
C ASP A 47 7.38 -9.59 -1.47
N ARG A 48 6.12 -10.01 -1.68
CA ARG A 48 5.42 -10.94 -0.78
C ARG A 48 5.95 -12.37 -0.89
N ILE A 49 6.19 -12.87 -2.11
CA ILE A 49 6.73 -14.23 -2.32
C ILE A 49 8.14 -14.39 -1.73
N HIS A 50 8.99 -13.38 -1.86
CA HIS A 50 10.36 -13.42 -1.31
C HIS A 50 10.41 -13.06 0.19
N GLY A 51 9.25 -12.91 0.85
CA GLY A 51 9.16 -12.62 2.28
C GLY A 51 9.66 -11.24 2.70
N ARG A 52 9.82 -10.30 1.74
CA ARG A 52 10.22 -8.91 2.04
C ARG A 52 9.08 -8.12 2.68
N VAL A 53 7.84 -8.53 2.43
CA VAL A 53 6.62 -7.87 2.91
C VAL A 53 5.68 -8.95 3.44
N SER A 54 5.07 -8.70 4.60
CA SER A 54 4.04 -9.58 5.17
C SER A 54 2.82 -9.65 4.24
N GLU A 55 2.21 -10.83 4.17
CA GLU A 55 1.09 -11.07 3.26
C GLU A 55 -0.23 -10.46 3.74
N GLY A 56 -0.25 -9.89 4.95
CA GLY A 56 -1.43 -9.25 5.51
C GLY A 56 -1.71 -7.86 4.94
N PRO A 57 -2.87 -7.28 5.33
CA PRO A 57 -3.17 -5.88 5.07
C PRO A 57 -2.12 -5.00 5.75
N GLN A 58 -1.46 -4.14 4.95
CA GLN A 58 -0.58 -3.13 5.53
C GLN A 58 -1.44 -2.09 6.23
N LYS A 59 -1.41 -2.10 7.56
CA LYS A 59 -1.96 -0.99 8.34
C LYS A 59 -1.10 0.23 8.04
N MET A 60 -1.65 1.20 7.31
CA MET A 60 -1.07 2.53 7.31
C MET A 60 -0.97 2.98 8.77
N GLY A 61 0.09 3.72 9.10
CA GLY A 61 0.38 4.11 10.48
C GLY A 61 -0.83 4.76 11.17
N PRO A 62 -0.79 4.87 12.51
CA PRO A 62 -1.88 5.46 13.27
C PRO A 62 -2.23 6.84 12.70
N ASP A 63 -3.52 7.15 12.67
CA ASP A 63 -4.01 8.45 12.26
C ASP A 63 -3.33 9.54 13.09
N ALA A 64 -3.00 10.66 12.44
CA ALA A 64 -2.28 11.76 13.07
C ALA A 64 -3.00 12.19 14.37
N VAL A 65 -2.25 12.24 15.48
CA VAL A 65 -2.78 12.47 16.83
C VAL A 65 -3.35 13.88 17.01
N LEU A 66 -2.99 14.84 16.15
CA LEU A 66 -3.49 16.20 16.18
C LEU A 66 -4.56 16.36 15.09
N THR A 67 -5.81 16.42 15.51
CA THR A 67 -6.91 16.74 14.59
C THR A 67 -6.81 18.22 14.23
N LEU A 68 -7.12 18.60 12.98
CA LEU A 68 -7.07 19.99 12.50
C LEU A 68 -7.87 20.99 13.39
N ALA A 69 -8.78 20.48 14.23
CA ALA A 69 -9.52 21.24 15.22
C ALA A 69 -8.65 21.71 16.40
N GLU A 70 -7.70 20.89 16.87
CA GLU A 70 -6.82 21.19 18.00
C GLU A 70 -5.78 22.25 17.61
N GLU A 71 -5.24 22.20 16.38
CA GLU A 71 -4.34 23.21 15.82
C GLU A 71 -4.92 24.63 15.85
N LYS A 72 -6.25 24.77 15.67
CA LYS A 72 -6.93 26.06 15.63
C LYS A 72 -7.08 26.71 17.01
N SER A 73 -7.13 25.91 18.08
CA SER A 73 -7.25 26.39 19.46
C SER A 73 -5.95 26.97 20.02
N TRP A 74 -4.79 26.55 19.50
CA TRP A 74 -3.48 27.02 19.97
C TRP A 74 -3.07 28.39 19.41
N SER A 75 -3.66 28.83 18.29
CA SER A 75 -3.25 30.08 17.62
C SER A 75 -3.83 31.36 18.25
N SER A 76 -4.74 31.27 19.22
CA SER A 76 -5.48 32.45 19.73
C SER A 76 -5.20 32.82 21.20
N GLY A 77 -4.19 32.23 21.85
CA GLY A 77 -3.99 32.44 23.29
C GLY A 77 -2.53 32.53 23.71
N SER A 78 -1.91 33.71 23.56
CA SER A 78 -0.96 34.29 24.52
C SER A 78 -0.32 35.54 23.94
N LYS A 79 -1.06 36.66 23.99
CA LYS A 79 -0.44 37.98 24.04
C LYS A 79 -0.89 38.65 25.34
N THR A 80 -0.05 38.51 26.35
CA THR A 80 -0.01 39.36 27.55
C THR A 80 1.45 39.50 27.94
#